data_AF-A0A7S1DQJ7-F1
#
_entry.id   AF-A0A7S1DQJ7-F1
#
_cell.length_a   1.000
_cell.length_b   1.000
_cell.length_c   1.000
_cell.angle_alpha   90.00
_cell.angle_beta   90.00
_cell.angle_gamma   90.00
#
_symmetry.space_group_name_H-M   'P 1'
#
loop_
_entity.id
_entity.type
_entity.pdbx_description
1 polymer ?
#
loop_
_entity_poly.entity_id
_entity_poly.type
_entity_poly.pdbx_seq_one_letter_code
_entity_poly.pdbx_strand_id
1 'polypeptide(L)'
;SSAKKKKRGGEERRREEELKEEGAKPLSKTEEQQARNKEVADELRRGRTGISVNRFECERVAAEQRTIADAYYKAGFVAEAKAHEQKARDAAPWVEDRREYETPEEAARRREAEDAKLAEEEERRRAVMADVPAPRQSAKVELNFSKGKRSMPARERLETDEEVALREAEDIRQKKIANPDAKGPAEDQGLWLKQRGDHFYRTRDYRAAINAYTSCVDLDKRNALAFSNRALCHLRLGAFAECVADATTAFDLLKRVKLEGKDEEERAQAMGQRARCLFRRGIAHVRLGMADQALADVDAAAKHAEDNEELKDDLQELRRAVAGCEAVRLKGEGDRLFR
;
A
#
# COMPACT_ATOMS: atom_id res chain seq x y z
N SER A 1 24.53 10.81 65.07
CA SER A 1 24.16 9.94 63.93
C SER A 1 24.31 8.43 64.21
N SER A 2 25.01 7.97 65.27
CA SER A 2 25.24 6.52 65.50
C SER A 2 24.14 5.77 66.29
N ALA A 3 23.16 6.45 66.89
CA ALA A 3 22.09 5.77 67.65
C ALA A 3 20.89 5.33 66.78
N LYS A 4 20.68 5.94 65.61
CA LYS A 4 19.56 5.60 64.69
C LYS A 4 19.86 4.42 63.75
N LYS A 5 21.15 4.07 63.57
CA LYS A 5 21.60 2.96 62.70
C LYS A 5 21.60 1.59 63.40
N LYS A 6 21.74 1.54 64.73
CA LYS A 6 21.67 0.31 65.54
C LYS A 6 20.25 -0.21 65.79
N LYS A 7 19.22 0.66 65.76
CA LYS A 7 17.82 0.24 65.92
C LYS A 7 17.23 -0.43 64.67
N ARG A 8 17.62 0.02 63.46
CA ARG A 8 17.11 -0.57 62.19
C ARG A 8 17.62 -1.98 61.92
N GLY A 9 18.87 -2.29 62.26
CA GLY A 9 19.43 -3.64 62.06
C GLY A 9 18.89 -4.72 63.02
N GLY A 10 18.27 -4.33 64.13
CA GLY A 10 17.63 -5.26 65.07
C GLY A 10 16.19 -5.63 64.69
N GLU A 11 15.46 -4.71 64.04
CA GLU A 11 14.11 -4.97 63.52
C GLU A 11 14.13 -5.80 62.23
N GLU A 12 15.13 -5.63 61.35
CA GLU A 12 15.28 -6.48 60.16
C GLU A 12 15.66 -7.92 60.51
N ARG A 13 16.55 -8.14 61.49
CA ARG A 13 16.90 -9.50 61.92
C ARG A 13 15.76 -10.21 62.65
N ARG A 14 14.96 -9.49 63.43
CA ARG A 14 13.75 -10.05 64.06
C ARG A 14 12.68 -10.39 63.03
N ARG A 15 12.52 -9.59 61.97
CA ARG A 15 11.61 -9.94 60.86
C ARG A 15 12.11 -11.12 60.02
N GLU A 16 13.43 -11.26 59.84
CA GLU A 16 14.01 -12.45 59.17
C GLU A 16 13.97 -13.71 60.05
N GLU A 17 14.01 -13.58 61.38
CA GLU A 17 13.81 -14.70 62.32
C GLU A 17 12.31 -15.07 62.43
N GLU A 18 11.39 -14.09 62.46
CA GLU A 18 9.94 -14.31 62.43
C GLU A 18 9.48 -14.98 61.11
N LEU A 19 10.09 -14.63 59.96
CA LEU A 19 9.84 -15.29 58.68
C LEU A 19 10.45 -16.70 58.56
N LYS A 20 11.39 -17.07 59.46
CA LYS A 20 11.96 -18.42 59.53
C LYS A 20 11.25 -19.32 60.55
N GLU A 21 10.56 -18.74 61.53
CA GLU A 21 9.74 -19.48 62.52
C GLU A 21 8.29 -19.70 62.09
N GLU A 22 7.81 -19.09 61.00
CA GLU A 22 6.62 -19.55 60.27
C GLU A 22 6.94 -20.83 59.47
N GLY A 23 7.40 -21.84 60.21
CA GLY A 23 7.69 -23.18 59.72
C GLY A 23 6.44 -23.79 59.09
N ALA A 24 6.63 -24.19 57.83
CA ALA A 24 5.83 -25.13 57.09
C ALA A 24 4.96 -26.04 57.98
N LYS A 25 3.64 -25.87 57.89
CA LYS A 25 2.71 -26.90 58.35
C LYS A 25 3.09 -28.20 57.63
N PRO A 26 3.21 -29.34 58.34
CA PRO A 26 3.52 -30.61 57.70
C PRO A 26 2.43 -30.88 56.67
N LEU A 27 2.82 -30.91 55.40
CA LEU A 27 1.97 -31.32 54.29
C LEU A 27 1.41 -32.71 54.62
N SER A 28 0.14 -32.93 54.29
CA SER A 28 -0.48 -34.24 54.51
C SER A 28 0.36 -35.32 53.80
N LYS A 29 0.39 -36.56 54.32
CA LYS A 29 1.16 -37.65 53.71
C LYS A 29 0.87 -37.81 52.21
N THR A 30 -0.36 -37.49 51.78
CA THR A 30 -0.79 -37.42 50.38
C THR A 30 -0.11 -36.32 49.56
N GLU A 31 0.05 -35.13 50.13
CA GLU A 31 0.72 -34.00 49.46
C GLU A 31 2.24 -34.19 49.42
N GLU A 32 2.84 -34.78 50.46
CA GLU A 32 4.26 -35.19 50.42
C GLU A 32 4.51 -36.26 49.37
N GLN A 33 3.59 -37.22 49.22
CA GLN A 33 3.70 -38.25 48.18
C GLN A 33 3.52 -37.68 46.78
N GLN A 34 2.63 -36.69 46.61
CA GLN A 34 2.47 -35.96 45.35
C GLN A 34 3.68 -35.08 45.03
N ALA A 35 4.27 -34.43 46.03
CA ALA A 35 5.50 -33.65 45.88
C ALA A 35 6.69 -34.55 45.50
N ARG A 36 6.85 -35.70 46.16
CA ARG A 36 7.85 -36.72 45.81
C ARG A 36 7.61 -37.30 44.42
N ASN A 37 6.37 -37.59 44.05
CA ASN A 37 6.04 -38.06 42.70
C ASN A 37 6.34 -36.99 41.64
N LYS A 38 6.14 -35.70 41.95
CA LYS A 38 6.54 -34.57 41.10
C LYS A 38 8.06 -34.45 41.00
N GLU A 39 8.79 -34.58 42.10
CA GLU A 39 10.25 -34.56 42.11
C GLU A 39 10.83 -35.74 41.33
N VAL A 40 10.30 -36.95 41.49
CA VAL A 40 10.71 -38.13 40.72
C VAL A 40 10.37 -37.96 39.24
N ALA A 41 9.24 -37.34 38.90
CA ALA A 41 8.90 -37.00 37.52
C ALA A 41 9.83 -35.93 36.93
N ASP A 42 10.24 -34.95 37.73
CA ASP A 42 11.18 -33.91 37.34
C ASP A 42 12.62 -34.42 37.28
N GLU A 43 13.01 -35.39 38.11
CA GLU A 43 14.26 -36.13 38.03
C GLU A 43 14.28 -37.09 36.84
N LEU A 44 13.16 -37.73 36.48
CA LEU A 44 13.06 -38.48 35.22
C LEU A 44 13.17 -37.56 34.00
N ARG A 45 12.66 -36.32 34.09
CA ARG A 45 12.82 -35.28 33.06
C ARG A 45 14.27 -34.78 32.98
N ARG A 46 14.94 -34.57 34.12
CA ARG A 46 16.36 -34.17 34.20
C ARG A 46 17.32 -35.32 33.83
N GLY A 47 16.99 -36.57 34.13
CA GLY A 47 17.78 -37.75 33.79
C GLY A 47 17.77 -38.11 32.30
N ARG A 48 16.91 -37.46 31.50
CA ARG A 48 16.89 -37.55 30.03
C ARG A 48 17.58 -36.38 29.33
N THR A 49 18.33 -35.53 30.03
CA THR A 49 19.12 -34.44 29.40
C THR A 49 20.47 -34.91 28.87
N GLY A 50 20.50 -36.10 28.26
CA GLY A 50 21.65 -36.66 27.56
C GLY A 50 21.41 -36.91 26.07
N ILE A 51 20.22 -36.57 25.56
CA ILE A 51 19.94 -36.56 24.12
C ILE A 51 19.83 -35.08 23.75
N SER A 52 20.73 -34.57 22.91
CA SER A 52 20.52 -33.27 22.26
C SER A 52 19.24 -33.39 21.45
N VAL A 53 18.11 -32.95 22.01
CA VAL A 53 16.84 -33.03 21.31
C VAL A 53 16.97 -32.06 20.13
N ASN A 54 17.11 -32.62 18.94
CA ASN A 54 17.25 -31.84 17.73
C ASN A 54 16.04 -30.90 17.66
N ARG A 55 16.29 -29.59 17.60
CA ARG A 55 15.23 -28.58 17.47
C ARG A 55 14.23 -28.94 16.35
N PHE A 56 14.76 -29.46 15.24
CA PHE A 56 13.99 -29.95 14.11
C PHE A 56 13.06 -31.15 14.44
N GLU A 57 13.49 -32.04 15.34
CA GLU A 57 12.67 -33.18 15.77
C GLU A 57 11.55 -32.73 16.71
N CYS A 58 11.82 -31.79 17.62
CA CYS A 58 10.80 -31.14 18.44
C CYS A 58 9.75 -30.42 17.59
N GLU A 59 10.19 -29.65 16.60
CA GLU A 59 9.29 -28.93 15.68
C GLU A 59 8.48 -29.90 14.80
N ARG A 60 9.08 -31.00 14.35
CA ARG A 60 8.37 -32.07 13.62
C ARG A 60 7.30 -32.74 14.49
N VAL A 61 7.63 -33.10 15.74
CA VAL A 61 6.67 -33.70 16.67
C VAL A 61 5.54 -32.71 16.98
N ALA A 62 5.85 -31.43 17.17
CA ALA A 62 4.83 -30.40 17.36
C ALA A 62 3.91 -30.26 16.14
N ALA A 63 4.46 -30.31 14.92
CA ALA A 63 3.67 -30.30 13.68
C ALA A 63 2.75 -31.51 13.56
N GLU A 64 3.24 -32.71 13.87
CA GLU A 64 2.44 -33.95 13.90
C GLU A 64 1.31 -33.89 14.94
N GLN A 65 1.58 -33.36 16.13
CA GLN A 65 0.53 -33.19 17.14
C GLN A 65 -0.53 -32.16 16.69
N ARG A 66 -0.14 -31.12 15.94
CA ARG A 66 -1.09 -30.15 15.36
C ARG A 66 -1.95 -30.74 14.24
N THR A 67 -1.39 -31.57 13.36
CA THR A 67 -2.19 -32.23 12.31
C THR A 67 -3.19 -33.22 12.91
N ILE A 68 -2.81 -33.90 13.99
CA ILE A 68 -3.72 -34.76 14.76
C ILE A 68 -4.81 -33.91 15.44
N ALA A 69 -4.46 -32.76 16.02
CA ALA A 69 -5.42 -31.85 16.62
C ALA A 69 -6.46 -31.34 15.60
N ASP A 70 -6.02 -30.96 14.39
CA ASP A 70 -6.91 -30.57 13.29
C ASP A 70 -7.87 -31.71 12.90
N ALA A 71 -7.36 -32.94 12.85
CA ALA A 71 -8.16 -34.11 12.49
C ALA A 71 -9.25 -34.39 13.54
N TYR A 72 -8.91 -34.32 14.84
CA TYR A 72 -9.89 -34.46 15.92
C TYR A 72 -10.91 -33.31 15.94
N TYR A 73 -10.46 -32.08 15.67
CA TYR A 73 -11.36 -30.93 15.59
C TYR A 73 -12.38 -31.08 14.45
N LYS A 74 -11.93 -31.50 13.25
CA LYS A 74 -12.81 -31.79 12.11
C LYS A 74 -13.79 -32.93 12.39
N ALA A 75 -13.39 -33.88 13.24
CA ALA A 75 -14.24 -34.98 13.70
C ALA A 75 -15.19 -34.58 14.85
N GLY A 76 -15.11 -33.35 15.37
CA GLY A 76 -15.96 -32.85 16.46
C GLY A 76 -15.44 -33.12 17.88
N PHE A 77 -14.26 -33.73 18.01
CA PHE A 77 -13.61 -34.06 19.28
C PHE A 77 -12.72 -32.91 19.77
N VAL A 78 -13.34 -31.85 20.30
CA VAL A 78 -12.66 -30.60 20.65
C VAL A 78 -11.74 -30.74 21.88
N ALA A 79 -12.08 -31.59 22.85
CA ALA A 79 -11.25 -31.80 24.04
C ALA A 79 -9.93 -32.49 23.70
N GLU A 80 -9.98 -33.49 22.82
CA GLU A 80 -8.85 -34.22 22.28
C GLU A 80 -7.98 -33.31 21.41
N ALA A 81 -8.59 -32.45 20.59
CA ALA A 81 -7.87 -31.43 19.82
C ALA A 81 -7.09 -30.47 20.73
N LYS A 82 -7.71 -29.96 21.81
CA LYS A 82 -7.03 -29.12 22.83
C LYS A 82 -5.87 -29.86 23.50
N ALA A 83 -6.02 -31.15 23.80
CA ALA A 83 -4.96 -31.96 24.42
C ALA A 83 -3.77 -32.19 23.48
N HIS A 84 -4.02 -32.42 22.19
CA HIS A 84 -2.95 -32.57 21.19
C HIS A 84 -2.24 -31.23 20.90
N GLU A 85 -2.96 -30.11 20.93
CA GLU A 85 -2.35 -28.77 20.87
C GLU A 85 -1.44 -28.49 22.08
N GLN A 86 -1.85 -28.89 23.29
CA GLN A 86 -1.00 -28.78 24.48
C GLN A 86 0.27 -29.63 24.35
N LYS A 87 0.15 -30.87 23.85
CA LYS A 87 1.33 -31.71 23.54
C LYS A 87 2.25 -31.08 22.50
N ALA A 88 1.70 -30.40 21.49
CA ALA A 88 2.48 -29.65 20.52
C ALA A 88 3.25 -28.48 21.15
N ARG A 89 2.60 -27.76 22.07
CA ARG A 89 3.21 -26.65 22.83
C ARG A 89 4.31 -27.13 23.76
N ASP A 90 4.09 -28.25 24.45
CA ASP A 90 5.09 -28.85 25.34
C ASP A 90 6.30 -29.37 24.56
N ALA A 91 6.09 -29.86 23.33
CA ALA A 91 7.15 -30.35 22.45
C ALA A 91 8.00 -29.22 21.84
N ALA A 92 7.40 -28.07 21.49
CA ALA A 92 8.11 -26.92 20.94
C ALA A 92 7.57 -25.58 21.48
N PRO A 93 7.93 -25.17 22.71
CA PRO A 93 7.42 -23.96 23.36
C PRO A 93 7.80 -22.64 22.66
N TRP A 94 8.84 -22.65 21.83
CA TRP A 94 9.33 -21.46 21.11
C TRP A 94 8.60 -21.19 19.78
N VAL A 95 7.65 -22.05 19.38
CA VAL A 95 6.87 -21.86 18.16
C VAL A 95 5.65 -20.98 18.46
N GLU A 96 5.59 -19.79 17.87
CA GLU A 96 4.57 -18.77 18.16
C GLU A 96 3.17 -19.11 17.60
N ASP A 97 3.10 -19.97 16.59
CA ASP A 97 1.85 -20.43 15.98
C ASP A 97 1.00 -21.21 16.99
N ARG A 98 -0.08 -20.58 17.47
CA ARG A 98 -0.99 -21.14 18.48
C ARG A 98 -2.37 -21.31 17.88
N ARG A 99 -2.85 -22.55 17.85
CA ARG A 99 -4.20 -22.84 17.39
C ARG A 99 -5.13 -22.86 18.58
N GLU A 100 -6.25 -22.14 18.44
CA GLU A 100 -7.32 -22.11 19.44
C GLU A 100 -8.46 -22.96 18.89
N TYR A 101 -8.66 -24.12 19.51
CA TYR A 101 -9.82 -24.98 19.22
C TYR A 101 -10.91 -24.62 20.21
N GLU A 102 -12.01 -24.05 19.72
CA GLU A 102 -13.15 -23.66 20.53
C GLU A 102 -14.37 -24.50 20.15
N THR A 103 -15.20 -24.82 21.14
CA THR A 103 -16.54 -25.35 20.87
C THR A 103 -17.44 -24.22 20.33
N PRO A 104 -18.50 -24.55 19.56
CA PRO A 104 -19.44 -23.54 19.06
C PRO A 104 -20.06 -22.68 20.18
N GLU A 105 -20.30 -23.24 21.36
CA GLU A 105 -20.83 -22.53 22.52
C GLU A 105 -19.81 -21.58 23.16
N GLU A 106 -18.53 -22.00 23.26
CA GLU A 106 -17.43 -21.15 23.73
C GLU A 106 -17.19 -19.97 22.78
N ALA A 107 -17.23 -20.23 21.47
CA ALA A 107 -17.08 -19.20 20.43
C ALA A 107 -18.25 -18.19 20.46
N ALA A 108 -19.48 -18.65 20.70
CA ALA A 108 -20.64 -17.77 20.86
C ALA A 108 -20.49 -16.87 22.09
N ARG A 109 -20.10 -17.42 23.24
CA ARG A 109 -19.86 -16.64 24.47
C ARG A 109 -18.73 -15.61 24.32
N ARG A 110 -17.67 -15.96 23.58
CA ARG A 110 -16.58 -15.03 23.27
C ARG A 110 -17.07 -13.86 22.41
N ARG A 111 -17.85 -14.14 21.36
CA ARG A 111 -18.46 -13.11 20.50
C ARG A 111 -19.38 -12.20 21.29
N GLU A 112 -20.26 -12.76 22.13
CA GLU A 112 -21.14 -11.99 23.01
C GLU A 112 -20.34 -11.08 23.97
N ALA A 113 -19.22 -11.57 24.51
CA ALA A 113 -18.34 -10.77 25.36
C ALA A 113 -17.58 -9.68 24.60
N GLU A 114 -17.18 -9.94 23.35
CA GLU A 114 -16.56 -8.94 22.47
C GLU A 114 -17.57 -7.85 22.07
N ASP A 115 -18.80 -8.25 21.71
CA ASP A 115 -19.90 -7.34 21.39
C ASP A 115 -20.29 -6.49 22.61
N ALA A 116 -20.32 -7.07 23.80
CA ALA A 116 -20.57 -6.34 25.05
C ALA A 116 -19.47 -5.31 25.37
N LYS A 117 -18.19 -5.65 25.12
CA LYS A 117 -17.08 -4.69 25.27
C LYS A 117 -17.16 -3.55 24.26
N LEU A 118 -17.52 -3.86 23.02
CA LEU A 118 -17.71 -2.85 21.98
C LEU A 118 -18.86 -1.90 22.35
N ALA A 119 -19.96 -2.44 22.85
CA ALA A 119 -21.10 -1.65 23.34
C ALA A 119 -20.69 -0.73 24.52
N GLU A 120 -19.91 -1.24 25.48
CA GLU A 120 -19.38 -0.43 26.58
C GLU A 120 -18.46 0.69 26.08
N GLU A 121 -17.61 0.41 25.08
CA GLU A 121 -16.73 1.42 24.47
C GLU A 121 -17.54 2.47 23.69
N GLU A 122 -18.59 2.06 22.97
CA GLU A 122 -19.51 2.98 22.29
C GLU A 122 -20.28 3.86 23.29
N GLU A 123 -20.74 3.31 24.41
CA GLU A 123 -21.36 4.09 25.48
C GLU A 123 -20.38 5.10 26.09
N ARG A 124 -19.12 4.69 26.34
CA ARG A 124 -18.06 5.61 26.79
C ARG A 124 -17.81 6.71 25.77
N ARG A 125 -17.74 6.38 24.47
CA ARG A 125 -17.58 7.36 23.38
C ARG A 125 -18.77 8.32 23.32
N ARG A 126 -20.01 7.82 23.47
CA ARG A 126 -21.22 8.65 23.51
C ARG A 126 -21.24 9.56 24.73
N ALA A 127 -20.84 9.06 25.90
CA ALA A 127 -20.73 9.87 27.12
C ALA A 127 -19.70 11.00 26.95
N VAL A 128 -18.52 10.69 26.38
CA VAL A 128 -17.50 11.70 26.08
C VAL A 128 -18.02 12.74 25.08
N MET A 129 -18.77 12.32 24.06
CA MET A 129 -19.35 13.24 23.06
C MET A 129 -20.52 14.08 23.62
N ALA A 130 -21.24 13.58 24.63
CA ALA A 130 -22.31 14.31 25.31
C ALA A 130 -21.76 15.45 26.21
N ASP A 131 -20.56 15.27 26.77
CA ASP A 131 -19.87 16.29 27.58
C ASP A 131 -19.20 17.39 26.73
N VAL A 132 -19.12 17.23 25.39
CA VAL A 132 -18.60 18.30 24.53
C VAL A 132 -19.63 19.42 24.43
N PRO A 133 -19.32 20.65 24.88
CA PRO A 133 -20.26 21.76 24.77
C PRO A 133 -20.57 22.02 23.29
N ALA A 134 -21.85 22.24 22.99
CA ALA A 134 -22.29 22.51 21.62
C ALA A 134 -21.44 23.64 21.00
N PRO A 135 -20.96 23.48 19.74
CA PRO A 135 -20.17 24.50 19.09
C PRO A 135 -20.94 25.83 19.09
N ARG A 136 -20.25 26.92 19.42
CA ARG A 136 -20.84 28.27 19.42
C ARG A 136 -21.46 28.53 18.06
N GLN A 137 -22.66 29.11 18.04
CA GLN A 137 -23.32 29.50 16.80
C GLN A 137 -22.40 30.43 16.00
N SER A 138 -22.10 30.08 14.76
CA SER A 138 -21.34 30.94 13.85
C SER A 138 -22.31 31.95 13.23
N ALA A 139 -22.11 33.23 13.55
CA ALA A 139 -22.76 34.32 12.84
C ALA A 139 -21.84 34.76 11.70
N LYS A 140 -22.37 34.83 10.47
CA LYS A 140 -21.65 35.41 9.34
C LYS A 140 -21.70 36.92 9.46
N VAL A 141 -20.64 37.53 9.97
CA VAL A 141 -20.47 38.99 9.92
C VAL A 141 -20.03 39.34 8.50
N GLU A 142 -20.93 39.98 7.76
CA GLU A 142 -20.60 40.52 6.44
C GLU A 142 -19.80 41.82 6.62
N LEU A 143 -18.47 41.68 6.63
CA LEU A 143 -17.55 42.80 6.62
C LEU A 143 -17.46 43.36 5.20
N ASN A 144 -18.21 44.42 4.93
CA ASN A 144 -18.10 45.16 3.68
C ASN A 144 -16.90 46.11 3.77
N PHE A 145 -15.72 45.60 3.41
CA PHE A 145 -14.54 46.46 3.28
C PHE A 145 -14.75 47.46 2.14
N SER A 146 -14.52 48.74 2.45
CA SER A 146 -14.52 49.78 1.42
C SER A 146 -13.41 49.45 0.42
N LYS A 147 -13.77 49.24 -0.86
CA LYS A 147 -12.79 49.01 -1.92
C LYS A 147 -11.83 50.19 -1.95
N GLY A 148 -10.58 49.95 -1.57
CA GLY A 148 -9.56 50.99 -1.47
C GLY A 148 -9.41 51.72 -2.79
N LYS A 149 -9.34 53.05 -2.76
CA LYS A 149 -9.01 53.84 -3.96
C LYS A 149 -7.57 53.53 -4.37
N ARG A 150 -7.29 53.53 -5.68
CA ARG A 150 -5.95 53.31 -6.30
C ARG A 150 -4.82 54.22 -5.77
N SER A 151 -5.12 55.18 -4.92
CA SER A 151 -4.17 56.08 -4.28
C SER A 151 -3.46 55.51 -3.02
N MET A 152 -3.92 54.39 -2.46
CA MET A 152 -3.32 53.85 -1.22
C MET A 152 -2.02 53.08 -1.48
N PRO A 153 -1.06 52.99 -0.54
CA PRO A 153 0.14 52.17 -0.70
C PRO A 153 -0.19 50.69 -0.97
N ALA A 154 0.61 50.00 -1.81
CA ALA A 154 0.33 48.64 -2.29
C ALA A 154 0.09 47.61 -1.16
N ARG A 155 0.70 47.82 0.02
CA ARG A 155 0.57 46.95 1.20
C ARG A 155 -0.85 46.91 1.80
N GLU A 156 -1.67 47.93 1.58
CA GLU A 156 -3.03 48.05 2.14
C GLU A 156 -4.12 47.79 1.10
N ARG A 157 -3.74 47.50 -0.15
CA ARG A 157 -4.68 47.11 -1.20
C ARG A 157 -4.83 45.60 -1.17
N LEU A 158 -6.04 45.11 -0.92
CA LEU A 158 -6.43 43.79 -1.42
C LEU A 158 -6.50 43.92 -2.94
N GLU A 159 -5.44 43.50 -3.63
CA GLU A 159 -5.48 43.32 -5.09
C GLU A 159 -6.54 42.25 -5.38
N THR A 160 -7.43 42.53 -6.33
CA THR A 160 -8.36 41.51 -6.80
C THR A 160 -7.59 40.46 -7.61
N ASP A 161 -8.03 39.20 -7.59
CA ASP A 161 -7.37 38.12 -8.34
C ASP A 161 -7.19 38.48 -9.85
N GLU A 162 -8.12 39.27 -10.40
CA GLU A 162 -8.08 39.77 -11.78
C GLU A 162 -6.95 40.81 -12.01
N GLU A 163 -6.71 41.72 -11.06
CA GLU A 163 -5.66 42.73 -11.16
C GLU A 163 -4.26 42.10 -11.03
N VAL A 164 -4.12 41.09 -10.17
CA VAL A 164 -2.89 40.30 -10.04
C VAL A 164 -2.61 39.59 -11.37
N ALA A 165 -3.61 38.92 -11.94
CA ALA A 165 -3.48 38.22 -13.22
C ALA A 165 -3.11 39.16 -14.38
N LEU A 166 -3.68 40.36 -14.43
CA LEU A 166 -3.33 41.37 -15.45
C LEU A 166 -1.89 41.84 -15.31
N ARG A 167 -1.42 42.11 -14.09
CA ARG A 167 -0.03 42.52 -13.83
C ARG A 167 0.96 41.42 -14.22
N GLU A 168 0.66 40.18 -13.85
CA GLU A 168 1.48 39.01 -14.21
C GLU A 168 1.53 38.82 -15.73
N ALA A 169 0.39 38.96 -16.42
CA ALA A 169 0.33 38.87 -17.88
C ALA A 169 1.15 39.97 -18.58
N GLU A 170 1.13 41.19 -18.03
CA GLU A 170 1.85 42.34 -18.58
C GLU A 170 3.37 42.23 -18.34
N ASP A 171 3.79 41.71 -17.19
CA ASP A 171 5.19 41.39 -16.89
C ASP A 171 5.73 40.26 -17.79
N ILE A 172 4.92 39.23 -18.08
CA ILE A 172 5.24 38.18 -19.06
C ILE A 172 5.39 38.79 -20.47
N ARG A 173 4.48 39.71 -20.85
CA ARG A 173 4.52 40.38 -22.15
C ARG A 173 5.78 41.22 -22.32
N GLN A 174 6.17 42.00 -21.30
CA GLN A 174 7.39 42.81 -21.33
C GLN A 174 8.65 41.92 -21.39
N LYS A 175 8.70 40.82 -20.64
CA LYS A 175 9.81 39.86 -20.69
C LYS A 175 9.96 39.20 -22.06
N LYS A 176 8.85 38.83 -22.72
CA LYS A 176 8.86 38.31 -24.10
C LYS A 176 9.31 39.33 -25.14
N ILE A 177 9.06 40.62 -24.93
CA ILE A 177 9.57 41.69 -25.79
C ILE A 177 11.09 41.85 -25.60
N ALA A 178 11.58 41.75 -24.37
CA ALA A 178 13.00 41.89 -24.05
C ALA A 178 13.85 40.66 -24.47
N ASN A 179 13.26 39.46 -24.45
CA ASN A 179 13.91 38.24 -24.92
C ASN A 179 12.87 37.32 -25.60
N PRO A 180 12.93 37.16 -26.94
CA PRO A 180 11.99 36.33 -27.68
C PRO A 180 12.05 34.84 -27.32
N ASP A 181 13.20 34.37 -26.79
CA ASP A 181 13.39 32.98 -26.32
C ASP A 181 13.04 32.81 -24.83
N ALA A 182 12.60 33.87 -24.13
CA ALA A 182 12.16 33.75 -22.74
C ALA A 182 10.86 32.95 -22.66
N LYS A 183 10.98 31.72 -22.17
CA LYS A 183 9.85 30.87 -21.78
C LYS A 183 9.14 31.49 -20.58
N GLY A 184 7.82 31.43 -20.59
CA GLY A 184 7.01 31.96 -19.49
C GLY A 184 7.18 31.11 -18.22
N PRO A 185 6.86 31.65 -17.02
CA PRO A 185 6.90 30.88 -15.77
C PRO A 185 6.11 29.56 -15.85
N ALA A 186 4.98 29.57 -16.57
CA ALA A 186 4.14 28.39 -16.78
C ALA A 186 4.78 27.31 -17.68
N GLU A 187 5.53 27.70 -18.71
CA GLU A 187 6.23 26.75 -19.61
C GLU A 187 7.43 26.11 -18.91
N ASP A 188 8.19 26.91 -18.16
CA ASP A 188 9.29 26.43 -17.32
C ASP A 188 8.77 25.51 -16.21
N GLN A 189 7.64 25.85 -15.60
CA GLN A 189 6.97 25.02 -14.60
C GLN A 189 6.46 23.70 -15.20
N GLY A 190 5.92 23.72 -16.42
CA GLY A 190 5.49 22.52 -17.13
C GLY A 190 6.65 21.56 -17.44
N LEU A 191 7.78 22.09 -17.91
CA LEU A 191 8.99 21.31 -18.16
C LEU A 191 9.58 20.75 -16.87
N TRP A 192 9.65 21.57 -15.81
CA TRP A 192 10.12 21.15 -14.49
C TRP A 192 9.24 20.03 -13.89
N LEU A 193 7.91 20.14 -13.99
CA LEU A 193 6.99 19.10 -13.53
C LEU A 193 7.16 17.80 -14.30
N LYS A 194 7.36 17.87 -15.62
CA LYS A 194 7.69 16.69 -16.43
C LYS A 194 8.97 16.03 -15.96
N GLN A 195 10.05 16.79 -15.78
CA GLN A 195 11.34 16.28 -15.31
C GLN A 195 11.23 15.65 -13.91
N ARG A 196 10.44 16.27 -13.03
CA ARG A 196 10.14 15.73 -11.70
C ARG A 196 9.37 14.41 -11.77
N GLY A 197 8.40 14.31 -12.67
CA GLY A 197 7.69 13.06 -12.97
C GLY A 197 8.65 11.97 -13.48
N ASP A 198 9.54 12.32 -14.41
CA ASP A 198 10.55 11.40 -14.95
C ASP A 198 11.51 10.92 -13.84
N HIS A 199 11.88 11.80 -12.91
CA HIS A 199 12.69 11.43 -11.74
C HIS A 199 11.97 10.40 -10.86
N PHE A 200 10.71 10.65 -10.49
CA PHE A 200 9.91 9.71 -9.70
C PHE A 200 9.70 8.37 -10.41
N TYR A 201 9.53 8.40 -11.74
CA TYR A 201 9.45 7.17 -12.53
C TYR A 201 10.74 6.34 -12.43
N ARG A 202 11.91 6.99 -12.50
CA ARG A 202 13.22 6.31 -12.36
C ARG A 202 13.44 5.77 -10.95
N THR A 203 12.96 6.47 -9.92
CA THR A 203 12.99 5.96 -8.53
C THR A 203 11.91 4.91 -8.25
N ARG A 204 11.15 4.50 -9.27
CA ARG A 204 10.05 3.52 -9.21
C ARG A 204 8.87 3.94 -8.32
N ASP A 205 8.78 5.21 -7.97
CA ASP A 205 7.60 5.77 -7.31
C ASP A 205 6.59 6.23 -8.37
N TYR A 206 5.82 5.26 -8.88
CA TYR A 206 4.86 5.51 -9.94
C TYR A 206 3.67 6.36 -9.49
N ARG A 207 3.30 6.33 -8.19
CA ARG A 207 2.20 7.14 -7.66
C ARG A 207 2.58 8.61 -7.59
N ALA A 208 3.77 8.92 -7.07
CA ALA A 208 4.29 10.29 -7.09
C ALA A 208 4.50 10.81 -8.53
N ALA A 209 4.95 9.94 -9.44
CA ALA A 209 5.09 10.28 -10.86
C ALA A 209 3.75 10.67 -11.49
N ILE A 210 2.68 9.90 -11.24
CA ILE A 210 1.32 10.21 -11.73
C ILE A 210 0.85 11.58 -11.23
N ASN A 211 1.08 11.91 -9.96
CA ASN A 211 0.71 13.21 -9.41
C ASN A 211 1.46 14.34 -10.14
N ALA A 212 2.77 14.20 -10.33
CA ALA A 212 3.59 15.20 -11.03
C ALA A 212 3.16 15.38 -12.51
N TYR A 213 2.90 14.28 -13.22
CA TYR A 213 2.41 14.36 -14.60
C TYR A 213 0.97 14.90 -14.67
N THR A 214 0.13 14.62 -13.67
CA THR A 214 -1.22 15.19 -13.61
C THR A 214 -1.17 16.70 -13.44
N SER A 215 -0.33 17.21 -12.54
CA SER A 215 -0.09 18.65 -12.45
C SER A 215 0.47 19.25 -13.75
N CYS A 216 1.29 18.50 -14.49
CA CYS A 216 1.79 18.92 -15.81
C CYS A 216 0.66 19.04 -16.84
N VAL A 217 -0.27 18.06 -16.86
CA VAL A 217 -1.45 18.05 -17.73
C VAL A 217 -2.45 19.16 -17.35
N ASP A 218 -2.59 19.46 -16.07
CA ASP A 218 -3.48 20.52 -15.60
C ASP A 218 -3.00 21.90 -16.05
N LEU A 219 -1.67 22.11 -16.10
CA LEU A 219 -1.06 23.32 -16.66
C LEU A 219 -1.18 23.38 -18.19
N ASP A 220 -0.87 22.28 -18.89
CA ASP A 220 -1.00 22.19 -20.35
C ASP A 220 -1.73 20.93 -20.79
N LYS A 221 -3.03 21.10 -21.08
CA LYS A 221 -3.92 20.05 -21.56
C LYS A 221 -3.60 19.57 -22.99
N ARG A 222 -2.68 20.24 -23.70
CA ARG A 222 -2.23 19.85 -25.05
C ARG A 222 -0.90 19.09 -25.03
N ASN A 223 -0.30 18.88 -23.85
CA ASN A 223 0.97 18.18 -23.72
C ASN A 223 0.81 16.65 -23.87
N ALA A 224 0.90 16.16 -25.10
CA ALA A 224 0.78 14.74 -25.40
C ALA A 224 1.83 13.85 -24.71
N LEU A 225 3.03 14.38 -24.45
CA LEU A 225 4.11 13.64 -23.79
C LEU A 225 3.79 13.37 -22.32
N ALA A 226 3.18 14.33 -21.64
CA ALA A 226 2.76 14.17 -20.24
C ALA A 226 1.70 13.06 -20.12
N PHE A 227 0.69 13.05 -21.00
CA PHE A 227 -0.29 11.95 -21.07
C PHE A 227 0.37 10.60 -21.35
N SER A 228 1.28 10.55 -22.34
CA SER A 228 1.98 9.32 -22.69
C SER A 228 2.78 8.77 -21.50
N ASN A 229 3.53 9.62 -20.78
CA ASN A 229 4.33 9.22 -19.63
C ASN A 229 3.46 8.85 -18.41
N ARG A 230 2.31 9.52 -18.21
CA ARG A 230 1.33 9.12 -17.20
C ARG A 230 0.73 7.75 -17.51
N ALA A 231 0.40 7.45 -18.77
CA ALA A 231 -0.06 6.14 -19.21
C ALA A 231 0.97 5.03 -18.89
N LEU A 232 2.27 5.31 -19.08
CA LEU A 232 3.33 4.38 -18.72
C LEU A 232 3.38 4.09 -17.21
N CYS A 233 3.14 5.11 -16.37
CA CYS A 233 3.05 4.90 -14.91
C CYS A 233 1.82 4.04 -14.55
N HIS A 234 0.68 4.28 -15.21
CA HIS A 234 -0.52 3.46 -15.04
C HIS A 234 -0.29 1.99 -15.42
N LEU A 235 0.44 1.71 -16.52
CA LEU A 235 0.84 0.35 -16.87
C LEU A 235 1.65 -0.33 -15.76
N ARG A 236 2.59 0.39 -15.15
CA ARG A 236 3.44 -0.15 -14.08
C ARG A 236 2.66 -0.43 -12.79
N LEU A 237 1.59 0.33 -12.54
CA LEU A 237 0.70 0.12 -11.39
C LEU A 237 -0.42 -0.91 -11.65
N GLY A 238 -0.58 -1.40 -12.87
CA GLY A 238 -1.68 -2.30 -13.24
C GLY A 238 -3.04 -1.60 -13.46
N ALA A 239 -3.05 -0.27 -13.54
CA ALA A 239 -4.22 0.54 -13.82
C ALA A 239 -4.47 0.60 -15.35
N PHE A 240 -4.91 -0.51 -15.92
CA PHE A 240 -4.94 -0.68 -17.38
C PHE A 240 -6.02 0.17 -18.07
N ALA A 241 -7.17 0.40 -17.43
CA ALA A 241 -8.24 1.20 -18.02
C ALA A 241 -7.84 2.67 -18.17
N GLU A 242 -7.22 3.23 -17.14
CA GLU A 242 -6.68 4.58 -17.12
C GLU A 242 -5.54 4.74 -18.12
N CYS A 243 -4.69 3.72 -18.25
CA CYS A 243 -3.67 3.70 -19.29
C CYS A 243 -4.28 3.79 -20.71
N VAL A 244 -5.35 3.05 -21.01
CA VAL A 244 -5.99 3.09 -22.32
C VAL A 244 -6.54 4.49 -22.61
N ALA A 245 -7.17 5.13 -21.61
CA ALA A 245 -7.68 6.48 -21.74
C ALA A 245 -6.55 7.48 -22.03
N ASP A 246 -5.49 7.49 -21.23
CA ASP A 246 -4.36 8.40 -21.40
C ASP A 246 -3.55 8.15 -22.68
N ALA A 247 -3.36 6.89 -23.06
CA ALA A 247 -2.67 6.56 -24.31
C ALA A 247 -3.48 6.99 -25.54
N THR A 248 -4.82 6.91 -25.47
CA THR A 248 -5.71 7.37 -26.55
C THR A 248 -5.69 8.89 -26.67
N THR A 249 -5.81 9.63 -25.56
CA THR A 249 -5.73 11.10 -25.58
C THR A 249 -4.36 11.57 -26.06
N ALA A 250 -3.26 10.92 -25.63
CA ALA A 250 -1.92 11.21 -26.12
C ALA A 250 -1.81 11.00 -27.64
N PHE A 251 -2.32 9.88 -28.16
CA PHE A 251 -2.30 9.57 -29.59
C PHE A 251 -3.10 10.59 -30.41
N ASP A 252 -4.29 10.96 -29.96
CA ASP A 252 -5.14 11.95 -30.64
C ASP A 252 -4.48 13.33 -30.71
N LEU A 253 -3.79 13.73 -29.63
CA LEU A 253 -3.01 14.97 -29.61
C LEU A 253 -1.82 14.91 -30.58
N LEU A 254 -1.06 13.81 -30.57
CA LEU A 254 0.08 13.63 -31.48
C LEU A 254 -0.35 13.56 -32.95
N LYS A 255 -1.52 12.99 -33.26
CA LYS A 255 -2.07 12.92 -34.61
C LYS A 255 -2.42 14.31 -35.16
N ARG A 256 -2.83 15.25 -34.31
CA ARG A 256 -3.16 16.63 -34.70
C ARG A 256 -1.92 17.47 -35.05
N VAL A 257 -0.73 17.07 -34.62
CA VAL A 257 0.52 17.77 -34.95
C VAL A 257 0.80 17.62 -36.45
N LYS A 258 0.83 18.75 -37.17
CA LYS A 258 1.22 18.80 -38.59
C LYS A 258 2.71 18.46 -38.71
N LEU A 259 3.01 17.51 -39.59
CA LEU A 259 4.38 17.06 -39.87
C LEU A 259 4.96 17.67 -41.16
N GLU A 260 4.15 18.43 -41.90
CA GLU A 260 4.55 19.06 -43.15
C GLU A 260 5.58 20.16 -42.87
N GLY A 261 6.73 20.13 -43.55
CA GLY A 261 7.79 21.13 -43.43
C GLY A 261 8.70 21.00 -42.21
N LYS A 262 8.61 19.90 -41.45
CA LYS A 262 9.55 19.59 -40.36
C LYS A 262 10.73 18.75 -40.86
N ASP A 263 11.85 18.86 -40.14
CA ASP A 263 13.03 18.05 -40.39
C ASP A 263 12.70 16.55 -40.27
N GLU A 264 13.42 15.72 -41.04
CA GLU A 264 13.22 14.26 -41.05
C GLU A 264 13.36 13.66 -39.64
N GLU A 265 14.27 14.18 -38.83
CA GLU A 265 14.49 13.73 -37.46
C GLU A 265 13.29 14.05 -36.55
N GLU A 266 12.74 15.27 -36.61
CA GLU A 266 11.56 15.61 -35.82
C GLU A 266 10.34 14.79 -36.23
N ARG A 267 10.22 14.50 -37.53
CA ARG A 267 9.17 13.63 -38.06
C ARG A 267 9.32 12.21 -37.53
N ALA A 268 10.53 11.65 -37.55
CA ALA A 268 10.82 10.33 -37.00
C ALA A 268 10.53 10.28 -35.49
N GLN A 269 10.92 11.32 -34.73
CA GLN A 269 10.61 11.43 -33.31
C GLN A 269 9.10 11.48 -33.04
N ALA A 270 8.34 12.27 -33.81
CA ALA A 270 6.89 12.36 -33.67
C ALA A 270 6.20 11.02 -34.01
N MET A 271 6.65 10.33 -35.07
CA MET A 271 6.15 9.00 -35.43
C MET A 271 6.49 7.96 -34.36
N GLY A 272 7.71 7.97 -33.82
CA GLY A 272 8.13 7.11 -32.72
C GLY A 272 7.32 7.35 -31.43
N GLN A 273 6.95 8.60 -31.14
CA GLN A 273 6.06 8.93 -30.03
C GLN A 273 4.64 8.39 -30.24
N ARG A 274 4.11 8.49 -31.47
CA ARG A 274 2.79 7.92 -31.84
C ARG A 274 2.80 6.39 -31.68
N ALA A 275 3.84 5.73 -32.19
CA ALA A 275 4.00 4.29 -32.09
C ALA A 275 4.11 3.82 -30.63
N ARG A 276 4.86 4.54 -29.78
CA ARG A 276 4.96 4.24 -28.33
C ARG A 276 3.61 4.37 -27.61
N CYS A 277 2.77 5.34 -27.97
CA CYS A 277 1.44 5.48 -27.38
C CYS A 277 0.55 4.28 -27.72
N LEU A 278 0.53 3.87 -28.98
CA LEU A 278 -0.21 2.69 -29.43
C LEU A 278 0.33 1.41 -28.80
N PHE A 279 1.66 1.27 -28.68
CA PHE A 279 2.27 0.14 -28.01
C PHE A 279 1.84 0.03 -26.54
N ARG A 280 1.89 1.15 -25.80
CA ARG A 280 1.41 1.22 -24.40
C ARG A 280 -0.07 0.84 -24.29
N ARG A 281 -0.90 1.34 -25.21
CA ARG A 281 -2.33 0.99 -25.29
C ARG A 281 -2.55 -0.49 -25.60
N GLY A 282 -1.78 -1.04 -26.54
CA GLY A 282 -1.79 -2.45 -26.89
C GLY A 282 -1.47 -3.34 -25.69
N ILE A 283 -0.42 -3.04 -24.92
CA ILE A 283 -0.08 -3.76 -23.68
C ILE A 283 -1.26 -3.73 -22.70
N ALA A 284 -1.89 -2.56 -22.51
CA ALA A 284 -3.04 -2.45 -21.62
C ALA A 284 -4.22 -3.31 -22.11
N HIS A 285 -4.52 -3.31 -23.41
CA HIS A 285 -5.58 -4.15 -23.98
C HIS A 285 -5.31 -5.65 -23.80
N VAL A 286 -4.05 -6.10 -23.96
CA VAL A 286 -3.69 -7.50 -23.66
C VAL A 286 -4.00 -7.84 -22.21
N ARG A 287 -3.62 -6.96 -21.27
CA ARG A 287 -3.85 -7.18 -19.84
C ARG A 287 -5.33 -7.12 -19.46
N LEU A 288 -6.14 -6.39 -20.22
CA LEU A 288 -7.60 -6.35 -20.09
C LEU A 288 -8.31 -7.52 -20.81
N GLY A 289 -7.58 -8.39 -21.52
CA GLY A 289 -8.15 -9.51 -22.29
C GLY A 289 -8.78 -9.11 -23.63
N MET A 290 -8.60 -7.85 -24.07
CA MET A 290 -9.15 -7.31 -25.31
C MET A 290 -8.21 -7.59 -26.49
N ALA A 291 -8.05 -8.86 -26.86
CA ALA A 291 -7.01 -9.29 -27.81
C ALA A 291 -7.19 -8.74 -29.23
N ASP A 292 -8.43 -8.59 -29.71
CA ASP A 292 -8.73 -8.00 -31.03
C ASP A 292 -8.27 -6.54 -31.13
N GLN A 293 -8.54 -5.74 -30.08
CA GLN A 293 -8.11 -4.34 -30.01
C GLN A 293 -6.59 -4.23 -29.89
N ALA A 294 -5.97 -5.14 -29.12
CA ALA A 294 -4.51 -5.21 -29.00
C ALA A 294 -3.82 -5.48 -30.35
N LEU A 295 -4.35 -6.39 -31.18
CA LEU A 295 -3.81 -6.64 -32.53
C LEU A 295 -3.94 -5.40 -33.42
N ALA A 296 -5.10 -4.73 -33.40
CA ALA A 296 -5.31 -3.51 -34.16
C ALA A 296 -4.31 -2.42 -33.76
N ASP A 297 -4.01 -2.29 -32.46
CA ASP A 297 -3.04 -1.34 -31.94
C ASP A 297 -1.59 -1.70 -32.32
N VAL A 298 -1.24 -2.99 -32.30
CA VAL A 298 0.08 -3.47 -32.74
C VAL A 298 0.28 -3.19 -34.23
N ASP A 299 -0.72 -3.49 -35.07
CA ASP A 299 -0.65 -3.25 -36.51
C ASP A 299 -0.61 -1.74 -36.84
N ALA A 300 -1.34 -0.91 -36.08
CA ALA A 300 -1.25 0.54 -36.20
C ALA A 300 0.11 1.08 -35.74
N ALA A 301 0.67 0.54 -34.66
CA ALA A 301 1.99 0.94 -34.15
C ALA A 301 3.11 0.59 -35.14
N ALA A 302 3.04 -0.58 -35.79
CA ALA A 302 4.02 -1.02 -36.78
C ALA A 302 4.13 -0.06 -37.97
N LYS A 303 3.01 0.52 -38.43
CA LYS A 303 2.99 1.53 -39.51
C LYS A 303 3.67 2.83 -39.13
N HIS A 304 3.77 3.13 -37.83
CA HIS A 304 4.40 4.35 -37.32
C HIS A 304 5.84 4.12 -36.81
N ALA A 305 6.30 2.88 -36.79
CA ALA A 305 7.60 2.48 -36.23
C ALA A 305 8.66 2.20 -37.31
N GLU A 306 8.51 2.71 -38.54
CA GLU A 306 9.38 2.38 -39.68
C GLU A 306 10.87 2.58 -39.39
N ASP A 307 11.22 3.58 -38.57
CA ASP A 307 12.61 3.96 -38.27
C ASP A 307 13.15 3.41 -36.93
N ASN A 308 12.32 2.81 -36.07
CA ASN A 308 12.72 2.40 -34.71
C ASN A 308 12.77 0.88 -34.57
N GLU A 309 13.95 0.30 -34.75
CA GLU A 309 14.18 -1.15 -34.67
C GLU A 309 13.83 -1.73 -33.29
N GLU A 310 14.20 -1.07 -32.19
CA GLU A 310 13.88 -1.54 -30.83
C GLU A 310 12.36 -1.72 -30.65
N LEU A 311 11.59 -0.76 -31.15
CA LEU A 311 10.13 -0.81 -31.04
C LEU A 311 9.51 -1.89 -31.93
N LYS A 312 10.14 -2.24 -33.06
CA LYS A 312 9.68 -3.34 -33.93
C LYS A 312 9.82 -4.68 -33.21
N ASP A 313 10.94 -4.90 -32.52
CA ASP A 313 11.17 -6.13 -31.73
C ASP A 313 10.15 -6.25 -30.61
N ASP A 314 9.94 -5.18 -29.83
CA ASP A 314 8.92 -5.09 -28.78
C ASP A 314 7.51 -5.37 -29.34
N LEU A 315 7.17 -4.85 -30.52
CA LEU A 315 5.89 -5.08 -31.18
C LEU A 315 5.72 -6.53 -31.65
N GLN A 316 6.79 -7.16 -32.14
CA GLN A 316 6.77 -8.58 -32.51
C GLN A 316 6.57 -9.46 -31.27
N GLU A 317 7.22 -9.14 -30.14
CA GLU A 317 7.02 -9.85 -28.88
C GLU A 317 5.57 -9.71 -28.41
N LEU A 318 5.03 -8.50 -28.43
CA LEU A 318 3.63 -8.26 -28.07
C LEU A 318 2.67 -9.01 -29.00
N ARG A 319 2.95 -9.04 -30.31
CA ARG A 319 2.15 -9.81 -31.29
C ARG A 319 2.17 -11.30 -30.99
N ARG A 320 3.32 -11.87 -30.62
CA ARG A 320 3.44 -13.28 -30.20
C ARG A 320 2.67 -13.55 -28.91
N ALA A 321 2.73 -12.64 -27.94
CA ALA A 321 1.97 -12.75 -26.70
C ALA A 321 0.46 -12.76 -26.96
N VAL A 322 -0.03 -11.90 -27.86
CA VAL A 322 -1.45 -11.87 -28.25
C VAL A 322 -1.86 -13.12 -29.02
N ALA A 323 -1.03 -13.63 -29.91
CA ALA A 323 -1.28 -14.88 -30.63
C ALA A 323 -1.36 -16.10 -29.69
N GLY A 324 -0.64 -16.05 -28.56
CA GLY A 324 -0.72 -17.06 -27.50
C GLY A 324 -2.03 -17.03 -26.72
N CYS A 325 -2.84 -15.97 -26.81
CA CYS A 325 -4.16 -15.94 -26.18
C CYS A 325 -5.12 -16.89 -26.90
N GLU A 326 -5.68 -17.84 -26.15
CA GLU A 326 -6.59 -18.88 -26.67
C GLU A 326 -7.77 -18.29 -27.46
N ALA A 327 -8.31 -17.16 -27.03
CA ALA A 327 -9.40 -16.46 -27.69
C ALA A 327 -9.07 -16.10 -29.16
N VAL A 328 -7.85 -15.64 -29.44
CA VAL A 328 -7.41 -15.26 -30.80
C VAL A 328 -7.24 -16.51 -31.66
N ARG A 329 -6.68 -17.57 -31.09
CA ARG A 329 -6.49 -18.85 -31.78
C ARG A 329 -7.84 -19.45 -32.20
N LEU A 330 -8.79 -19.53 -31.27
CA LEU A 330 -10.14 -20.05 -31.54
C LEU A 330 -10.89 -19.21 -32.58
N LYS A 331 -10.78 -17.88 -32.51
CA LYS A 331 -11.36 -17.00 -33.53
C LYS A 331 -10.77 -17.27 -34.91
N GLY A 332 -9.45 -17.39 -35.02
CA GLY A 332 -8.78 -17.71 -36.27
C GLY A 332 -9.13 -19.09 -36.83
N GLU A 333 -9.35 -20.09 -35.97
CA GLU A 333 -9.85 -21.41 -36.35
C GLU A 333 -11.30 -21.32 -36.86
N GLY A 334 -12.16 -20.58 -36.17
CA GLY A 334 -13.53 -20.30 -36.61
C GLY A 334 -13.59 -19.62 -37.98
N ASP A 335 -12.80 -18.56 -38.17
CA ASP A 335 -12.73 -17.83 -39.45
C ASP A 335 -12.23 -18.70 -40.61
N ARG A 336 -11.34 -19.67 -40.34
CA ARG A 336 -10.86 -20.65 -41.34
C ARG A 336 -11.92 -21.70 -41.69
N LEU A 337 -12.64 -22.18 -40.69
CA LEU A 337 -13.74 -23.13 -40.90
C LEU A 337 -14.94 -22.48 -41.61
N PHE A 338 -15.10 -21.17 -41.46
CA PHE A 338 -16.18 -20.40 -42.09
C PHE A 338 -15.91 -20.07 -43.57
N ARG A 339 -14.65 -19.97 -44.00
CA ARG A 339 -14.25 -19.67 -45.39
C ARG A 339 -14.27 -20.90 -46.29
#